data_AF-A0A7V3C6C5-F1
#
_entry.id   AF-A0A7V3C6C5-F1
#
_cell.length_a   1.000
_cell.length_b   1.000
_cell.length_c   1.000
_cell.angle_alpha   90.00
_cell.angle_beta   90.00
_cell.angle_gamma   90.00
#
_symmetry.space_group_name_H-M   'P 1'
#
loop_
_entity.id
_entity.type
_entity.pdbx_description
1 polymer ?
#
loop_
_entity_poly.entity_id
_entity_poly.type
_entity_poly.pdbx_seq_one_letter_code
_entity_poly.pdbx_strand_id
1 'polypeptide(L)'
;MLSPRAVVRGKASSPTGRCLRRRRSTKPLSSRWKRARTVGGRFTDPDSARFAQRLRKRRRHLLTFLQVEGVEATNNRAERALRRAVIVRKTGGCNKTPRGARTHAVLASVL
;
A
#
# COMPACT_ATOMS: atom_id res chain seq x y z
N MET A 1 -25.93 -47.82 -30.48
CA MET A 1 -26.66 -46.69 -29.88
C MET A 1 -25.91 -46.22 -28.66
N LEU A 2 -25.45 -44.95 -28.66
CA LEU A 2 -25.13 -44.05 -27.55
C LEU A 2 -23.97 -43.13 -27.95
N SER A 3 -24.25 -41.84 -27.79
CA SER A 3 -23.75 -40.68 -28.51
C SER A 3 -22.41 -40.12 -28.00
N PRO A 4 -21.76 -39.21 -28.74
CA PRO A 4 -20.49 -38.61 -28.35
C PRO A 4 -20.63 -37.58 -27.21
N ARG A 5 -19.56 -37.46 -26.41
CA ARG A 5 -19.40 -36.52 -25.29
C ARG A 5 -19.76 -35.08 -25.67
N ALA A 6 -20.78 -34.53 -25.03
CA ALA A 6 -21.12 -33.12 -25.11
C ALA A 6 -20.14 -32.28 -24.27
N VAL A 7 -19.43 -31.35 -24.92
CA VAL A 7 -18.71 -30.25 -24.28
C VAL A 7 -19.75 -29.27 -23.73
N VAL A 8 -19.97 -29.27 -22.41
CA VAL A 8 -20.82 -28.28 -21.76
C VAL A 8 -20.01 -27.02 -21.49
N ARG A 9 -20.30 -25.98 -22.29
CA ARG A 9 -19.87 -24.61 -22.04
C ARG A 9 -20.65 -24.02 -20.86
N GLY A 10 -19.92 -23.54 -19.86
CA GLY A 10 -20.15 -22.29 -19.13
C GLY A 10 -21.40 -22.12 -18.26
N LYS A 11 -21.18 -21.66 -17.02
CA LYS A 11 -21.85 -20.48 -16.42
C LYS A 11 -21.01 -20.03 -15.23
N ALA A 12 -20.19 -19.00 -15.44
CA ALA A 12 -19.58 -18.25 -14.35
C ALA A 12 -20.72 -17.55 -13.59
N SER A 13 -20.97 -17.99 -12.36
CA SER A 13 -21.85 -17.30 -11.43
C SER A 13 -21.23 -15.94 -11.07
N SER A 14 -21.89 -14.90 -11.53
CA SER A 14 -21.56 -13.50 -11.23
C SER A 14 -21.69 -13.22 -9.74
N PRO A 15 -20.65 -12.72 -9.04
CA PRO A 15 -20.87 -12.03 -7.80
C PRO A 15 -21.28 -10.59 -8.13
N THR A 16 -22.48 -10.26 -7.70
CA THR A 16 -23.02 -8.91 -7.52
C THR A 16 -22.03 -8.04 -6.74
N GLY A 17 -21.15 -7.38 -7.47
CA GLY A 17 -20.34 -6.28 -6.98
C GLY A 17 -20.63 -5.09 -7.88
N ARG A 18 -21.39 -4.12 -7.38
CA ARG A 18 -21.65 -2.83 -8.02
C ARG A 18 -20.31 -2.13 -8.23
N CYS A 19 -19.65 -2.45 -9.34
CA CYS A 19 -18.41 -1.83 -9.76
C CYS A 19 -18.79 -0.41 -10.15
N LEU A 20 -18.57 0.55 -9.25
CA LEU A 20 -18.63 1.97 -9.57
C LEU A 20 -17.65 2.20 -10.70
N ARG A 21 -18.18 2.19 -11.93
CA ARG A 21 -17.47 2.55 -13.16
C ARG A 21 -17.21 4.05 -13.05
N ARG A 22 -16.23 4.44 -12.25
CA ARG A 22 -15.70 5.80 -12.21
C ARG A 22 -15.25 6.09 -13.63
N ARG A 23 -15.98 6.94 -14.34
CA ARG A 23 -15.51 7.57 -15.58
C ARG A 23 -14.15 8.19 -15.25
N ARG A 24 -13.07 7.51 -15.62
CA ARG A 24 -11.72 8.06 -15.50
C ARG A 24 -11.62 9.13 -16.58
N SER A 25 -11.93 10.37 -16.22
CA SER A 25 -11.52 11.54 -16.99
C SER A 25 -10.01 11.44 -17.19
N THR A 26 -9.58 11.16 -18.41
CA THR A 26 -8.18 11.01 -18.87
C THR A 26 -7.49 12.37 -18.98
N LYS A 27 -7.58 13.19 -17.94
CA LYS A 27 -6.63 14.30 -17.75
C LYS A 27 -5.54 13.74 -16.84
N PRO A 28 -4.24 13.81 -17.19
CA PRO A 28 -3.19 13.23 -16.37
C PRO A 28 -3.25 13.88 -15.00
N LEU A 29 -3.67 13.13 -13.98
CA LEU A 29 -3.76 13.58 -12.59
C LEU A 29 -2.42 14.18 -12.13
N SER A 30 -1.32 13.73 -12.74
CA SER A 30 0.04 14.19 -12.50
C SER A 30 0.21 15.71 -12.61
N SER A 31 -0.45 16.40 -13.55
CA SER A 31 -0.24 17.84 -13.77
C SER A 31 -0.96 18.73 -12.76
N ARG A 32 -2.09 18.26 -12.19
CA ARG A 32 -2.83 18.97 -11.13
C ARG A 32 -2.17 18.82 -9.76
N TRP A 33 -1.54 17.67 -9.48
CA TRP A 33 -0.86 17.40 -8.20
C TRP A 33 0.62 17.83 -8.17
N LYS A 34 1.29 18.00 -9.33
CA LYS A 34 2.59 18.72 -9.37
C LYS A 34 2.48 20.12 -8.76
N ARG A 35 1.28 20.72 -8.78
CA ARG A 35 0.92 22.00 -8.15
C ARG A 35 0.31 21.88 -6.76
N ALA A 36 0.30 20.70 -6.14
CA ALA A 36 0.05 20.59 -4.70
C ALA A 36 1.23 21.22 -3.98
N ARG A 37 1.18 22.55 -3.98
CA ARG A 37 2.04 23.49 -3.31
C ARG A 37 2.16 22.94 -1.90
N THR A 38 3.38 22.55 -1.57
CA THR A 38 3.96 22.39 -0.23
C THR A 38 2.93 22.47 0.89
N VAL A 39 2.83 21.44 1.75
CA VAL A 39 2.21 21.59 3.08
C VAL A 39 2.86 22.81 3.74
N GLY A 40 2.17 23.94 3.66
CA GLY A 40 2.83 25.25 3.51
C GLY A 40 1.83 26.33 3.83
N GLY A 41 1.25 26.22 5.03
CA GLY A 41 0.68 27.34 5.75
C GLY A 41 1.67 27.80 6.83
N ARG A 42 1.43 28.96 7.41
CA ARG A 42 2.04 29.32 8.69
C ARG A 42 1.41 28.41 9.75
N PHE A 43 2.21 27.57 10.38
CA PHE A 43 1.76 26.74 11.49
C PHE A 43 2.03 27.49 12.79
N THR A 44 0.98 27.84 13.51
CA THR A 44 1.09 28.48 14.84
C THR A 44 1.54 27.46 15.89
N ASP A 45 1.09 26.21 15.73
CA ASP A 45 1.41 25.11 16.63
C ASP A 45 2.72 24.39 16.21
N PRO A 46 3.66 24.15 17.15
CA PRO A 46 4.94 23.50 16.85
C PRO A 46 4.79 22.05 16.37
N ASP A 47 3.78 21.31 16.82
CA ASP A 47 3.55 19.93 16.39
C ASP A 47 3.09 19.86 14.94
N SER A 48 2.21 20.79 14.55
CA SER A 48 1.75 20.98 13.18
C SER A 48 2.90 21.35 12.25
N ALA A 49 3.81 22.23 12.70
CA ALA A 49 5.03 22.58 11.96
C ALA A 49 5.94 21.35 11.75
N ARG A 50 6.17 20.57 12.82
CA ARG A 50 6.97 19.34 12.77
C ARG A 50 6.35 18.29 11.86
N PHE A 51 5.03 18.13 11.89
CA PHE A 51 4.30 17.22 11.02
C PHE A 51 4.41 17.64 9.55
N ALA A 52 4.19 18.92 9.24
CA ALA A 52 4.34 19.44 7.89
C ALA A 52 5.77 19.25 7.35
N GLN A 53 6.79 19.45 8.18
CA GLN A 53 8.18 19.18 7.82
C GLN A 53 8.41 17.70 7.48
N ARG A 54 7.85 16.78 8.28
CA ARG A 54 7.93 15.33 8.00
C ARG A 54 7.25 14.96 6.69
N LEU A 55 6.06 15.49 6.42
CA LEU A 55 5.34 15.28 5.15
C LEU A 55 6.16 15.79 3.95
N ARG A 56 6.76 16.99 4.06
CA ARG A 56 7.63 17.56 3.02
C ARG A 56 8.85 16.67 2.73
N LYS A 57 9.47 16.11 3.78
CA LYS A 57 10.61 15.19 3.67
C LYS A 57 10.22 13.87 3.00
N ARG A 58 9.04 13.33 3.28
CA ARG A 58 8.56 12.03 2.76
C ARG A 58 7.74 12.12 1.48
N ARG A 59 7.48 13.33 0.96
CA ARG A 59 6.59 13.58 -0.20
C ARG A 59 6.80 12.65 -1.40
N ARG A 60 8.07 12.30 -1.69
CA ARG A 60 8.43 11.48 -2.85
C ARG A 60 7.93 10.04 -2.75
N HIS A 61 7.73 9.53 -1.53
CA HIS A 61 7.30 8.15 -1.28
C HIS A 61 5.79 8.02 -1.04
N LEU A 62 5.11 9.11 -0.66
CA LEU A 62 3.68 9.10 -0.35
C LEU A 62 2.81 8.95 -1.60
N LEU A 63 3.29 9.48 -2.74
CA LEU A 63 2.50 9.61 -3.97
C LEU A 63 3.09 8.85 -5.15
N THR A 64 3.93 7.84 -4.89
CA THR A 64 4.60 7.04 -5.93
C THR A 64 3.59 6.40 -6.90
N PHE A 65 2.41 6.00 -6.39
CA PHE A 65 1.33 5.42 -7.20
C PHE A 65 0.74 6.38 -8.25
N LEU A 66 0.97 7.69 -8.13
CA LEU A 66 0.57 8.67 -9.14
C LEU A 66 1.58 8.79 -10.29
N GLN A 67 2.80 8.28 -10.09
CA GLN A 67 3.92 8.40 -11.03
C GLN A 67 4.25 7.06 -11.70
N VAL A 68 4.11 5.95 -10.97
CA VAL A 68 4.45 4.61 -11.41
C VAL A 68 3.19 3.76 -11.47
N GLU A 69 2.91 3.20 -12.65
CA GLU A 69 1.80 2.27 -12.85
C GLU A 69 2.07 0.93 -12.14
N GLY A 70 1.03 0.30 -11.61
CA GLY A 70 1.13 -0.98 -10.90
C GLY A 70 1.46 -0.88 -9.41
N VAL A 71 1.75 0.31 -8.88
CA VAL A 71 1.92 0.53 -7.44
C VAL A 71 0.56 0.79 -6.79
N GLU A 72 0.23 0.03 -5.75
CA GLU A 72 -0.99 0.25 -4.98
C GLU A 72 -0.95 1.59 -4.24
N ALA A 73 -2.09 2.28 -4.18
CA ALA A 73 -2.23 3.53 -3.43
C ALA A 73 -2.29 3.33 -1.91
N THR A 74 -2.26 2.08 -1.43
CA THR A 74 -2.39 1.73 -0.01
C THR A 74 -1.08 1.19 0.56
N ASN A 75 -0.83 1.46 1.83
CA ASN A 75 0.34 0.94 2.55
C ASN A 75 0.12 -0.49 3.10
N ASN A 76 -0.99 -1.13 2.77
CA ASN A 76 -1.44 -2.38 3.40
C ASN A 76 -0.39 -3.49 3.31
N ARG A 77 0.26 -3.64 2.16
CA ARG A 77 1.32 -4.64 1.95
C ARG A 77 2.49 -4.44 2.92
N ALA A 78 3.03 -3.23 3.00
CA ALA A 78 4.17 -2.95 3.87
C ALA A 78 3.80 -3.06 5.35
N GLU A 79 2.60 -2.61 5.74
CA GLU A 79 2.12 -2.81 7.11
C GLU A 79 1.98 -4.29 7.47
N ARG A 80 1.45 -5.12 6.55
CA ARG A 80 1.33 -6.57 6.79
C ARG A 80 2.70 -7.22 6.96
N ALA A 81 3.70 -6.82 6.17
CA ALA A 81 5.08 -7.29 6.34
C ALA A 81 5.64 -6.91 7.73
N LEU A 82 5.41 -5.66 8.17
CA LEU A 82 5.92 -5.15 9.45
C LEU A 82 5.19 -5.69 10.69
N ARG A 83 3.90 -6.06 10.58
CA ARG A 83 3.08 -6.51 11.71
C ARG A 83 3.72 -7.65 12.50
N ARG A 84 4.36 -8.61 11.84
CA ARG A 84 5.03 -9.74 12.50
C ARG A 84 6.16 -9.27 13.43
N ALA A 85 6.97 -8.32 12.97
CA ALA A 85 8.06 -7.75 13.77
C ALA A 85 7.52 -7.01 15.00
N VAL A 86 6.42 -6.27 14.85
CA VAL A 86 5.78 -5.53 15.95
C VAL A 86 5.21 -6.49 16.99
N ILE A 87 4.57 -7.58 16.56
CA ILE A 87 4.03 -8.60 17.46
C ILE A 87 5.17 -9.22 18.28
N VAL A 88 6.25 -9.68 17.64
CA VAL A 88 7.42 -10.25 18.33
C VAL A 88 8.00 -9.28 19.36
N ARG A 89 8.07 -7.99 19.01
CA ARG A 89 8.55 -6.94 19.93
C ARG A 89 7.63 -6.78 21.14
N LYS A 90 6.32 -6.80 20.93
CA LYS A 90 5.31 -6.55 21.96
C LYS A 90 5.11 -7.75 22.89
N THR A 91 4.98 -8.96 22.35
CA THR A 91 4.68 -10.17 23.14
C THR A 91 5.94 -10.86 23.63
N GLY A 92 7.02 -10.84 22.84
CA GLY A 92 8.27 -11.58 23.13
C GLY A 92 9.35 -10.76 23.83
N GLY A 93 9.17 -9.46 24.02
CA GLY A 93 10.18 -8.57 24.63
C GLY A 93 11.38 -8.29 23.70
N CYS A 94 11.15 -8.24 22.39
CA CYS A 94 12.19 -8.10 21.35
C CYS A 94 13.06 -9.37 21.17
N ASN A 95 14.04 -9.29 20.26
CA ASN A 95 15.03 -10.34 20.06
C ASN A 95 16.02 -10.34 21.24
N LYS A 96 16.03 -11.41 22.03
CA LYS A 96 16.86 -11.53 23.24
C LYS A 96 18.32 -11.84 22.96
N THR A 97 18.64 -12.30 21.75
CA THR A 97 20.02 -12.65 21.34
C THR A 97 20.36 -12.00 19.99
N PRO A 98 21.64 -11.67 19.76
CA PRO A 98 22.10 -11.16 18.46
C PRO A 98 21.81 -12.14 17.30
N ARG A 99 21.95 -13.44 17.56
CA ARG A 99 21.61 -14.49 16.58
C ARG A 99 20.12 -14.45 16.20
N GLY A 100 19.23 -14.35 17.18
CA GLY A 100 17.78 -14.24 16.91
C GLY A 100 17.42 -12.98 16.13
N ALA A 101 18.07 -11.86 16.45
CA ALA A 101 17.88 -10.60 15.70
C ALA A 101 18.30 -10.74 14.23
N ARG A 102 19.45 -11.37 13.97
CA ARG A 102 19.93 -11.62 12.61
C ARG A 102 19.00 -12.56 11.84
N THR A 103 18.56 -13.66 12.45
CA THR A 103 17.61 -14.59 11.82
C THR A 103 16.32 -13.87 11.46
N HIS A 104 15.76 -13.07 12.36
CA HIS A 104 14.55 -12.30 12.09
C HIS A 104 14.75 -11.28 10.95
N ALA A 105 15.91 -10.63 10.87
CA ALA A 105 16.22 -9.70 9.78
C ALA A 105 16.29 -10.41 8.41
N VAL A 106 16.90 -11.59 8.34
CA VAL A 106 16.97 -12.42 7.12
C VAL A 106 15.57 -12.89 6.71
N LEU A 107 14.76 -13.34 7.67
CA LEU A 107 13.37 -13.73 7.38
C LEU A 107 12.52 -12.55 6.91
N ALA A 108 12.75 -11.35 7.45
CA ALA A 108 12.03 -10.15 7.05
C ALA A 108 12.42 -9.62 5.66
N SER A 109 13.60 -9.97 5.13
CA SER A 109 14.04 -9.48 3.81
C SER A 109 13.41 -10.22 2.63
N VAL A 110 12.78 -11.37 2.87
CA VAL A 110 12.18 -12.23 1.82
C VAL A 110 10.64 -12.19 1.82
N LEU A 111 10.04 -11.34 2.67
CA LEU A 111 8.59 -11.11 2.80
C LEU A 111 8.13 -9.87 2.03
#